data_AF-A0A7W9X145-F1
#
_entry.id   AF-A0A7W9X145-F1
#
_cell.length_a   1.000
_cell.length_b   1.000
_cell.length_c   1.000
_cell.angle_alpha   90.00
_cell.angle_beta   90.00
_cell.angle_gamma   90.00
#
_symmetry.space_group_name_H-M   'P 1'
#
loop_
_entity.id
_entity.type
_entity.pdbx_description
1 polymer ?
#
loop_
_entity_poly.entity_id
_entity_poly.type
_entity_poly.pdbx_seq_one_letter_code
_entity_poly.pdbx_strand_id
1 'polypeptide(L)' 'MDQEERFVNLEIKLSQQEDLLDELNKTIYRQERRIDELEAMVGKLADHLRSLRDAGQAPLNERPPHY' A
#
# COMPACT_ATOMS: atom_id res chain seq x y z
N MET A 1 47.68 -11.34 -4.02
CA MET A 1 46.50 -11.06 -3.19
C MET A 1 46.73 -11.69 -1.84
N ASP A 2 46.99 -10.84 -0.86
CA ASP A 2 47.14 -11.27 0.52
C ASP A 2 45.79 -11.77 1.05
N GLN A 3 45.77 -12.73 1.96
CA GLN A 3 44.53 -13.24 2.54
C GLN A 3 43.80 -12.13 3.31
N GLU A 4 44.56 -11.28 4.00
CA GLU A 4 44.04 -10.14 4.75
C GLU A 4 43.33 -9.12 3.83
N GLU A 5 43.92 -8.83 2.67
CA GLU A 5 43.30 -7.97 1.64
C GLU A 5 41.96 -8.53 1.15
N ARG A 6 41.84 -9.87 1.01
CA ARG A 6 40.56 -10.49 0.63
C ARG A 6 39.51 -10.37 1.74
N PHE A 7 39.89 -10.50 3.00
CA PHE A 7 38.99 -10.34 4.14
C PHE A 7 38.46 -8.91 4.25
N VAL A 8 39.33 -7.91 4.18
CA VAL A 8 38.93 -6.49 4.19
C VAL A 8 37.94 -6.19 3.06
N ASN A 9 38.22 -6.70 1.85
CA ASN A 9 37.31 -6.52 0.71
C ASN A 9 35.94 -7.18 0.93
N LEU A 10 35.88 -8.31 1.64
CA LEU A 10 34.61 -8.97 1.96
C LEU A 10 33.84 -8.20 3.03
N GLU A 11 34.51 -7.66 4.06
CA GLU A 11 33.88 -6.85 5.09
C GLU A 11 33.28 -5.56 4.52
N ILE A 12 34.01 -4.88 3.63
CA ILE A 12 33.49 -3.68 2.93
C ILE A 12 32.23 -4.04 2.13
N LYS A 13 32.27 -5.14 1.38
CA LYS A 13 31.11 -5.60 0.59
C LYS A 13 29.93 -5.98 1.48
N LEU A 14 30.19 -6.61 2.63
CA LEU A 14 29.16 -7.00 3.58
C LEU A 14 28.46 -5.77 4.13
N SER A 15 29.22 -4.78 4.62
CA SER A 15 28.66 -3.52 5.12
C SER A 15 27.82 -2.79 4.07
N GLN A 16 28.29 -2.75 2.81
CA GLN A 16 27.51 -2.18 1.70
C GLN A 16 26.20 -2.95 1.43
N GLN A 17 26.22 -4.28 1.58
CA GLN A 17 25.02 -5.10 1.42
C GLN A 17 24.03 -4.93 2.58
N GLU A 18 24.52 -4.76 3.81
CA GLU A 18 23.69 -4.45 4.98
C GLU A 18 22.97 -3.11 4.81
N ASP A 19 23.69 -2.07 4.36
CA ASP A 19 23.10 -0.75 4.07
C ASP A 19 22.04 -0.85 2.97
N LEU A 20 22.34 -1.58 1.88
CA LEU A 20 21.39 -1.80 0.79
C LEU A 20 20.13 -2.55 1.26
N LEU A 21 20.28 -3.55 2.13
CA LEU A 21 19.16 -4.29 2.70
C LEU A 21 18.26 -3.38 3.54
N ASP A 22 18.84 -2.49 4.35
CA ASP A 22 18.07 -1.52 5.13
C ASP A 22 17.30 -0.52 4.23
N GLU A 23 17.93 -0.02 3.16
CA GLU A 23 17.26 0.83 2.18
C GLU A 23 16.12 0.12 1.44
N LEU A 24 16.31 -1.15 1.07
CA LEU A 24 15.28 -1.97 0.45
C LEU A 24 14.11 -2.19 1.42
N ASN A 25 14.37 -2.53 2.67
CA ASN A 25 13.33 -2.69 3.70
C ASN A 25 12.51 -1.41 3.88
N LYS A 26 13.18 -0.26 4.00
CA LYS A 26 12.51 1.06 4.08
C LYS A 26 11.64 1.32 2.84
N THR A 27 12.10 0.88 1.66
CA THR A 27 11.37 1.05 0.40
C THR A 27 10.14 0.16 0.34
N ILE A 28 10.26 -1.12 0.70
CA ILE A 28 9.14 -2.07 0.79
C ILE A 28 8.08 -1.53 1.75
N TYR A 29 8.49 -1.07 2.94
CA TYR A 29 7.55 -0.50 3.90
C TYR A 29 6.76 0.70 3.35
N ARG A 30 7.43 1.62 2.64
CA ARG A 30 6.75 2.75 1.99
C ARG A 30 5.78 2.29 0.90
N GLN A 31 6.16 1.26 0.15
CA GLN A 31 5.31 0.69 -0.91
C GLN A 31 4.08 -0.01 -0.32
N GLU A 32 4.23 -0.78 0.73
CA GLU A 32 3.12 -1.45 1.44
C GLU A 32 2.10 -0.43 1.93
N ARG A 33 2.57 0.62 2.63
CA ARG A 33 1.68 1.71 3.06
C ARG A 33 0.94 2.38 1.90
N ARG A 34 1.59 2.53 0.75
CA ARG A 34 0.95 3.09 -0.44
C ARG A 34 -0.10 2.15 -1.02
N ILE A 35 0.14 0.85 -0.97
CA ILE A 35 -0.84 -0.16 -1.39
C ILE A 35 -2.06 -0.11 -0.46
N ASP A 36 -1.88 -0.07 0.85
CA ASP A 36 -2.98 0.04 1.82
C ASP A 36 -3.87 1.28 1.54
N GLU A 37 -3.24 2.42 1.25
CA GLU A 37 -3.96 3.64 0.87
C GLU A 37 -4.77 3.47 -0.42
N LEU A 38 -4.19 2.83 -1.44
CA LEU A 38 -4.86 2.56 -2.71
C LEU A 38 -6.03 1.58 -2.52
N GLU A 39 -5.83 0.51 -1.77
CA GLU A 39 -6.86 -0.48 -1.45
C GLU A 39 -8.03 0.17 -0.70
N ALA A 40 -7.75 1.02 0.28
CA ALA A 40 -8.78 1.77 1.00
C ALA A 40 -9.57 2.71 0.07
N MET A 41 -8.92 3.37 -0.88
CA MET A 41 -9.60 4.22 -1.87
C MET A 41 -10.49 3.41 -2.81
N VAL A 42 -9.99 2.26 -3.29
CA VAL A 42 -10.79 1.35 -4.14
C VAL A 42 -12.00 0.82 -3.37
N GLY A 43 -11.85 0.46 -2.10
CA GLY A 43 -12.96 0.05 -1.23
C GLY A 43 -14.04 1.13 -1.14
N LYS A 44 -13.66 2.38 -0.87
CA LYS A 44 -14.60 3.52 -0.81
C LYS A 44 -15.31 3.75 -2.15
N LEU A 45 -14.62 3.60 -3.27
CA LEU A 45 -15.24 3.72 -4.60
C LEU A 45 -16.26 2.59 -4.84
N ALA A 46 -15.94 1.36 -4.45
CA ALA A 46 -16.86 0.24 -4.55
C ALA A 46 -18.12 0.44 -3.70
N ASP A 47 -17.96 0.94 -2.47
CA ASP A 47 -19.08 1.28 -1.58
C ASP A 47 -19.94 2.40 -2.15
N HIS A 48 -19.31 3.43 -2.72
CA HIS A 48 -20.03 4.53 -3.37
C HIS A 48 -20.87 4.03 -4.56
N LEU A 49 -20.31 3.20 -5.43
CA LEU A 49 -21.04 2.59 -6.54
C LEU A 49 -22.23 1.74 -6.06
N ARG A 50 -22.07 1.00 -4.96
CA ARG A 50 -23.16 0.24 -4.35
C ARG A 50 -24.27 1.18 -3.85
N SER A 51 -23.91 2.25 -3.15
CA SER A 51 -24.88 3.24 -2.65
C SER A 51 -25.69 3.90 -3.77
N LEU A 52 -25.06 4.24 -4.90
CA LEU A 52 -25.73 4.82 -6.06
C LEU A 52 -26.71 3.84 -6.71
N ARG A 53 -26.33 2.57 -6.82
CA ARG A 53 -27.22 1.51 -7.34
C ARG A 53 -28.45 1.34 -6.44
N ASP A 54 -28.24 1.31 -5.13
CA ASP A 54 -29.32 1.10 -4.17
C ASP A 54 -30.25 2.34 -4.10
N ALA A 55 -29.70 3.55 -4.23
CA ALA A 55 -30.48 4.79 -4.37
C ALA A 55 -31.31 4.85 -5.67
N GLY A 56 -30.80 4.30 -6.78
CA GLY A 56 -31.55 4.15 -8.03
C GLY A 56 -32.66 3.09 -7.99
N GLN A 57 -32.67 2.21 -6.97
CA GLN A 57 -33.70 1.21 -6.72
C GLN A 57 -34.70 1.62 -5.63
N ALA A 58 -34.50 2.76 -4.97
CA ALA A 58 -35.48 3.29 -4.02
C ALA A 58 -36.79 3.61 -4.77
N PRO A 59 -37.96 3.16 -4.28
CA PRO A 59 -39.22 3.42 -4.95
C PRO A 59 -39.48 4.93 -4.96
N LEU A 60 -39.47 5.53 -6.16
CA LEU A 60 -39.79 6.94 -6.42
C LEU A 60 -41.22 7.37 -6.00
N ASN A 61 -41.98 6.48 -5.36
CA ASN A 61 -43.41 6.57 -5.10
C ASN A 61 -43.78 6.44 -3.61
N GLU A 62 -42.88 6.78 -2.68
CA GLU A 62 -43.32 6.98 -1.31
C GLU A 62 -44.10 8.31 -1.21
N ARG A 63 -45.43 8.17 -1.10
CA ARG A 63 -46.36 9.29 -0.94
C ARG A 63 -46.04 10.02 0.38
N PRO A 64 -45.83 11.35 0.38
CA PRO A 64 -45.46 12.07 1.60
C PRO A 64 -46.53 11.89 2.71
N PRO A 65 -46.12 11.75 3.98
CA PRO A 65 -47.07 11.75 5.09
C PRO A 65 -47.77 13.11 5.17
N HIS A 66 -49.07 13.13 4.94
CA HIS A 66 -49.91 14.30 5.17
C HIS A 66 -50.07 14.50 6.68
N TYR A 67 -49.52 15.61 7.18
CA TYR A 67 -49.84 16.18 8.49
C TYR A 67 -50.92 17.26 8.33
#